data_AF-A0A7L4RGV3-F1
#
_entry.id   AF-A0A7L4RGV3-F1
#
_cell.length_a   1.000
_cell.length_b   1.000
_cell.length_c   1.000
_cell.angle_alpha   90.00
_cell.angle_beta   90.00
_cell.angle_gamma   90.00
#
_symmetry.space_group_name_H-M   'P 1'
#
loop_
_entity.id
_entity.type
_entity.pdbx_description
1 polymer ?
#
loop_
_entity_poly.entity_id
_entity_poly.type
_entity_poly.pdbx_seq_one_letter_code
_entity_poly.pdbx_strand_id
1 'polypeptide(L)' 'MKENMVAFCGMTCSECRTFIATWRNDGELREEVAKSWSTETETLKPEDMNCAG' A
#
# COMPACT_ATOMS: atom_id res chain seq x y z
N MET A 1 -2.47 6.11 -14.40
CA MET A 1 -2.64 6.04 -12.94
C MET A 1 -4.06 6.50 -12.64
N LYS A 2 -4.79 5.88 -11.70
CA LYS A 2 -6.19 6.29 -11.43
C LYS A 2 -6.21 7.47 -10.45
N GLU A 3 -5.93 8.66 -10.96
CA GLU A 3 -5.65 9.87 -10.17
C GLU A 3 -6.77 10.30 -9.21
N ASN A 4 -8.02 9.93 -9.52
CA ASN A 4 -9.21 10.28 -8.70
C ASN A 4 -9.99 9.05 -8.23
N MET A 5 -9.39 7.85 -8.27
CA MET A 5 -10.07 6.68 -7.72
C MET A 5 -10.00 6.70 -6.20
N VAL A 6 -11.16 6.57 -5.58
CA VAL A 6 -11.30 6.20 -4.16
C VAL A 6 -11.96 4.83 -4.14
N ALA A 7 -11.30 3.85 -3.55
CA ALA A 7 -11.80 2.49 -3.46
C ALA A 7 -12.55 2.23 -2.15
N PHE A 8 -12.84 0.96 -1.87
CA PHE A 8 -13.61 0.57 -0.68
C PHE A 8 -12.95 1.00 0.65
N CYS A 9 -11.62 1.21 0.66
CA CYS A 9 -10.89 1.67 1.84
C CYS A 9 -11.05 3.17 2.12
N GLY A 10 -11.61 3.95 1.19
CA GLY A 10 -11.87 5.38 1.38
C GLY A 10 -10.67 6.31 1.17
N MET A 11 -9.49 5.79 0.80
CA MET A 11 -8.32 6.61 0.44
C MET A 11 -8.25 6.88 -1.06
N THR A 12 -7.70 8.03 -1.44
CA THR A 12 -7.34 8.34 -2.83
C THR A 12 -6.21 7.39 -3.27
N CYS A 13 -6.49 6.51 -4.24
CA CYS A 13 -5.57 5.46 -4.65
C CYS A 13 -4.24 6.03 -5.20
N SER A 14 -4.26 7.18 -5.86
CA SER A 14 -3.06 7.85 -6.40
C SER A 14 -2.13 8.42 -5.32
N GLU A 15 -2.60 8.55 -4.08
CA GLU A 15 -1.85 9.00 -2.91
C GLU A 15 -1.52 7.84 -1.97
N CYS A 16 -2.11 6.67 -2.18
CA CYS A 16 -1.93 5.49 -1.35
C CYS A 16 -0.63 4.76 -1.70
N ARG A 17 0.33 4.74 -0.75
CA ARG A 17 1.63 4.09 -0.95
C ARG A 17 1.52 2.59 -1.28
N THR A 18 0.58 1.85 -0.69
CA THR A 18 0.37 0.42 -0.99
C THR A 18 -0.10 0.19 -2.43
N PHE A 19 -1.02 1.01 -2.92
CA PHE A 19 -1.47 0.95 -4.31
C PHE A 19 -0.34 1.30 -5.28
N ILE A 20 0.41 2.37 -5.00
CA ILE A 20 1.56 2.79 -5.80
C ILE A 20 2.61 1.67 -5.86
N ALA A 21 2.94 1.07 -4.72
CA ALA A 21 3.91 -0.02 -4.64
C ALA A 21 3.47 -1.24 -5.44
N THR A 22 2.19 -1.60 -5.38
CA THR A 22 1.63 -2.71 -6.15
C THR A 22 1.68 -2.43 -7.65
N TRP A 23 1.23 -1.24 -8.08
CA TRP A 23 1.19 -0.87 -9.49
C TRP A 23 2.58 -0.78 -10.13
N ARG A 24 3.59 -0.32 -9.36
CA ARG A 24 4.98 -0.23 -9.81
C ARG A 24 5.75 -1.55 -9.65
N ASN A 25 5.13 -2.56 -9.04
CA ASN A 25 5.81 -3.77 -8.56
C ASN A 25 7.08 -3.44 -7.74
N ASP A 26 6.96 -2.46 -6.86
CA ASP A 26 8.05 -1.90 -6.08
C ASP A 26 8.14 -2.63 -4.73
N GLY A 27 9.10 -3.54 -4.62
CA GLY A 27 9.32 -4.36 -3.42
C GLY A 27 9.86 -3.57 -2.24
N GLU A 28 10.72 -2.58 -2.49
CA GLU A 28 11.30 -1.74 -1.44
C GLU A 28 10.22 -0.87 -0.79
N LEU A 29 9.36 -0.26 -1.61
CA LEU A 29 8.24 0.52 -1.09
C LEU A 29 7.23 -0.35 -0.31
N ARG A 30 7.00 -1.60 -0.73
CA ARG A 30 6.17 -2.55 0.06
C ARG A 30 6.78 -2.81 1.44
N GLU A 31 8.10 -2.97 1.53
CA GLU A 31 8.79 -3.17 2.81
C GLU A 31 8.68 -1.93 3.70
N GLU A 32 8.88 -0.73 3.16
CA GLU A 32 8.71 0.52 3.90
C GLU A 32 7.28 0.70 4.42
N VAL A 33 6.28 0.45 3.57
CA VAL A 33 4.88 0.56 3.96
C VAL A 33 4.54 -0.44 5.05
N ALA A 34 4.93 -1.71 4.88
CA ALA A 34 4.71 -2.78 5.86
C ALA A 34 5.30 -2.40 7.23
N LYS A 35 6.54 -1.89 7.26
CA LYS A 35 7.17 -1.39 8.49
C LYS A 35 6.38 -0.22 9.10
N SER A 36 5.95 0.74 8.28
CA SER A 36 5.24 1.93 8.76
C SER A 36 3.82 1.66 9.27
N TRP A 37 3.18 0.59 8.79
CA TRP A 37 1.82 0.19 9.16
C TRP A 37 1.79 -0.91 10.22
N SER A 38 2.94 -1.54 10.48
CA SER A 38 3.07 -2.47 11.61
C SER A 38 2.79 -1.73 12.92
N THR A 39 2.21 -2.46 13.86
CA THR A 39 1.93 -1.99 15.22
C THR A 39 2.82 -2.72 16.22
N GLU A 40 2.76 -2.36 17.50
CA GLU A 40 3.51 -3.08 18.55
C GLU A 40 3.10 -4.55 18.67
N THR A 41 1.87 -4.88 18.26
CA THR A 41 1.28 -6.22 18.40
C THR A 41 1.22 -7.01 17.10
N GLU A 42 1.40 -6.35 15.94
CA GLU A 42 1.28 -6.97 14.64
C GLU A 42 2.34 -6.46 13.66
N THR A 43 3.18 -7.37 13.20
CA THR A 43 4.21 -7.10 12.18
C THR A 43 3.68 -7.52 10.82
N LEU A 44 3.54 -6.54 9.93
CA LEU A 44 3.16 -6.75 8.54
C LEU A 44 4.40 -7.07 7.70
N LYS A 45 4.22 -7.89 6.67
CA LYS A 45 5.26 -8.24 5.70
C LYS A 45 5.03 -7.52 4.37
N PRO A 46 6.07 -7.40 3.51
CA PRO A 46 5.89 -6.85 2.17
C PRO A 46 4.80 -7.56 1.35
N GLU A 47 4.60 -8.87 1.57
CA GLU A 47 3.57 -9.67 0.89
C GLU A 47 2.14 -9.29 1.30
N ASP A 48 1.95 -8.68 2.47
CA ASP A 48 0.66 -8.17 2.92
C ASP A 48 0.30 -6.84 2.24
N MET A 49 1.29 -6.16 1.65
CA MET A 49 1.16 -4.83 1.05
C MET A 49 0.79 -4.90 -0.44
N ASN A 50 -0.34 -5.54 -0.75
CA ASN A 50 -0.87 -5.65 -2.11
C ASN A 50 -2.26 -5.00 -2.23
N CYS A 51 -2.44 -4.10 -3.20
CA CYS A 51 -3.69 -3.36 -3.40
C CYS A 51 -3.96 -3.11 -4.89
N ALA A 52 -5.18 -3.43 -5.36
CA ALA A 52 -5.58 -3.30 -6.76
C ALA A 52 -6.39 -2.02 -7.08
N GLY A 53 -6.58 -1.15 -6.09
CA GLY A 53 -7.56 -0.06 -6.14
C GLY A 53 -8.84 -0.56 -5.52
#